data_AF-A0A9N9R555-F1
#
_entry.id   AF-A0A9N9R555-F1
#
_cell.length_a   1.000
_cell.length_b   1.000
_cell.length_c   1.000
_cell.angle_alpha   90.00
_cell.angle_beta   90.00
_cell.angle_gamma   90.00
#
_symmetry.space_group_name_H-M   'P 1'
#
loop_
_entity.id
_entity.type
_entity.pdbx_description
1 polymer ?
#
loop_
_entity_poly.entity_id
_entity_poly.type
_entity_poly.pdbx_seq_one_letter_code
_entity_poly.pdbx_strand_id
1 'polypeptide(L)'
;MAFTGPIWEYFSKNNDIDKATCKICNKSLSLGSALQKKQTTTNIKNHLAKLHESEWAAYCKINEDRQSLMKKMSEFHDSSLSKKKDKNNVKLLYQKSLKKKVAPPWPDNHPISLRIDKSIMDFIIVDMLPYNLVEGKAFQRLHLNDPDIPSRYRKKSEKYFRTTLMPLTYEKVKDKVVLLLQKAEWVSFTTDI
;
A
#
# COMPACT_ATOMS: atom_id res chain seq x y z
N MET A 1 -15.36 1.82 -4.98
CA MET A 1 -14.16 0.96 -4.85
C MET A 1 -14.38 -0.27 -5.71
N ALA A 2 -13.59 -0.46 -6.76
CA ALA A 2 -13.77 -1.56 -7.71
C ALA A 2 -13.25 -2.87 -7.10
N PHE A 3 -14.09 -3.91 -7.06
CA PHE A 3 -13.64 -5.26 -6.71
C PHE A 3 -12.85 -5.80 -7.90
N THR A 4 -11.58 -6.12 -7.70
CA THR A 4 -10.67 -6.52 -8.78
C THR A 4 -10.65 -8.04 -8.94
N GLY A 5 -11.09 -8.52 -10.11
CA GLY A 5 -10.94 -9.94 -10.48
C GLY A 5 -11.98 -10.41 -11.51
N PRO A 6 -11.63 -11.36 -12.39
CA PRO A 6 -12.50 -11.83 -13.48
C PRO A 6 -13.78 -12.51 -13.01
N ILE A 7 -13.85 -12.93 -11.73
CA ILE A 7 -15.06 -13.53 -11.17
C ILE A 7 -16.25 -12.56 -11.17
N TRP A 8 -16.01 -11.23 -11.12
CA TRP A 8 -17.07 -10.21 -11.11
C TRP A 8 -17.71 -9.97 -12.49
N GLU A 9 -17.20 -10.60 -13.54
CA GLU A 9 -17.89 -10.63 -14.83
C GLU A 9 -19.20 -11.43 -14.72
N TYR A 10 -19.24 -12.44 -13.86
CA TYR A 10 -20.38 -13.35 -13.66
C TYR A 10 -21.32 -12.96 -12.50
N PHE A 11 -20.90 -12.02 -11.64
CA PHE A 11 -21.66 -11.63 -10.43
C PHE A 11 -21.82 -10.10 -10.35
N SER A 12 -22.98 -9.65 -9.87
CA SER A 12 -23.25 -8.25 -9.54
C SER A 12 -23.35 -8.07 -8.02
N LYS A 13 -22.99 -6.88 -7.50
CA LYS A 13 -23.26 -6.53 -6.10
C LYS A 13 -24.53 -5.69 -6.06
N ASN A 14 -25.54 -6.15 -5.33
CA ASN A 14 -26.76 -5.40 -5.07
C ASN A 14 -26.55 -4.46 -3.87
N ASN A 15 -27.56 -3.64 -3.53
CA ASN A 15 -27.49 -2.68 -2.42
C ASN A 15 -27.16 -3.31 -1.06
N ASP A 16 -27.43 -4.60 -0.89
CA ASP A 16 -26.98 -5.40 0.25
C ASP A 16 -25.45 -5.58 0.21
N ILE A 17 -24.75 -4.86 1.08
CA ILE A 17 -23.28 -4.80 1.09
C ILE A 17 -22.66 -6.20 1.20
N ASP A 18 -23.30 -7.14 1.91
CA ASP A 18 -22.81 -8.47 2.24
C ASP A 18 -23.16 -9.58 1.23
N LYS A 19 -23.87 -9.25 0.14
CA LYS A 19 -24.36 -10.23 -0.85
C LYS A 19 -23.92 -9.89 -2.27
N ALA A 20 -23.87 -10.93 -3.09
CA ALA A 20 -23.66 -10.82 -4.53
C ALA A 20 -24.69 -11.67 -5.28
N THR A 21 -25.19 -11.16 -6.40
CA THR A 21 -26.20 -11.79 -7.23
C THR A 21 -25.54 -12.39 -8.46
N CYS A 22 -25.79 -13.67 -8.71
CA CYS A 22 -25.34 -14.33 -9.94
C CYS A 22 -26.07 -13.73 -11.15
N LYS A 23 -25.35 -13.33 -12.20
CA LYS A 23 -25.97 -12.77 -13.42
C LYS A 23 -26.64 -13.83 -14.30
N ILE A 24 -26.36 -15.13 -14.06
CA ILE A 24 -26.85 -16.24 -14.88
C ILE A 24 -28.16 -16.81 -14.32
N CYS A 25 -28.21 -17.03 -13.00
CA CYS A 25 -29.39 -17.62 -12.33
C CYS A 25 -30.07 -16.69 -11.32
N ASN A 26 -29.64 -15.43 -11.20
CA ASN A 26 -30.17 -14.42 -10.28
C ASN A 26 -30.18 -14.81 -8.79
N LYS A 27 -29.43 -15.86 -8.41
CA LYS A 27 -29.32 -16.29 -7.01
C LYS A 27 -28.46 -15.33 -6.21
N SER A 28 -28.99 -14.89 -5.07
CA SER A 28 -28.25 -14.07 -4.09
C SER A 28 -27.40 -14.95 -3.17
N LEU A 29 -26.12 -14.61 -3.05
CA LEU A 29 -25.11 -15.39 -2.32
C LEU A 29 -24.37 -14.49 -1.33
N SER A 30 -24.20 -14.97 -0.10
CA SER A 30 -23.47 -14.23 0.93
C SER A 30 -21.96 -14.24 0.67
N LEU A 31 -21.32 -13.09 0.88
CA LEU A 31 -19.87 -12.89 0.81
C LEU A 31 -19.17 -13.14 2.17
N GLY A 32 -19.94 -13.57 3.18
CA GLY A 32 -19.44 -13.96 4.51
C GLY A 32 -19.17 -12.80 5.49
N SER A 33 -19.30 -11.54 5.04
CA SER A 33 -19.22 -10.38 5.94
C SER A 33 -19.86 -9.13 5.33
N ALA A 34 -20.51 -8.31 6.17
CA ALA A 34 -20.94 -6.97 5.82
C ALA A 34 -19.77 -5.98 5.68
N LEU A 35 -18.60 -6.31 6.25
CA LEU A 35 -17.39 -5.49 6.06
C LEU A 35 -16.72 -5.85 4.75
N GLN A 36 -16.68 -4.92 3.79
CA GLN A 36 -16.09 -5.13 2.46
C GLN A 36 -14.66 -5.71 2.49
N LYS A 37 -13.85 -5.33 3.48
CA LYS A 37 -12.47 -5.82 3.66
C LYS A 37 -12.37 -7.28 4.12
N LYS A 38 -13.46 -7.85 4.65
CA LYS A 38 -13.54 -9.24 5.14
C LYS A 38 -14.36 -10.14 4.21
N GLN A 39 -14.78 -9.63 3.06
CA GLN A 39 -15.57 -10.38 2.08
C GLN A 39 -14.71 -11.38 1.33
N THR A 40 -15.25 -12.57 1.10
CA THR A 40 -14.59 -13.64 0.36
C THR A 40 -15.36 -13.98 -0.91
N THR A 41 -14.65 -14.46 -1.94
CA THR A 41 -15.27 -14.88 -3.21
C THR A 41 -15.51 -16.39 -3.29
N THR A 42 -15.22 -17.13 -2.22
CA THR A 42 -15.30 -18.60 -2.18
C THR A 42 -16.71 -19.11 -2.48
N ASN A 43 -17.72 -18.50 -1.87
CA ASN A 43 -19.12 -18.92 -2.06
C ASN A 43 -19.60 -18.72 -3.49
N ILE A 44 -19.27 -17.59 -4.10
CA ILE A 44 -19.65 -17.29 -5.49
C ILE A 44 -18.84 -18.11 -6.50
N LYS A 45 -17.56 -18.44 -6.21
CA LYS A 45 -16.77 -19.38 -7.02
C LYS A 45 -17.34 -20.79 -6.97
N ASN A 46 -17.67 -21.28 -5.78
CA ASN A 46 -18.27 -22.60 -5.61
C ASN A 46 -19.64 -22.70 -6.28
N HIS A 47 -20.41 -21.60 -6.24
CA HIS A 47 -21.67 -21.51 -6.98
C HIS A 47 -21.45 -21.64 -8.49
N LEU A 48 -20.54 -20.85 -9.06
CA LEU A 48 -20.21 -20.91 -10.49
C LEU A 48 -19.72 -22.31 -10.88
N ALA A 49 -18.81 -22.90 -10.10
CA ALA A 49 -18.27 -24.23 -10.36
C ALA A 49 -19.32 -25.36 -10.34
N LYS A 50 -20.34 -25.26 -9.49
CA LYS A 50 -21.33 -26.33 -9.30
C LYS A 50 -22.58 -26.19 -10.17
N LEU A 51 -22.98 -24.98 -10.50
CA LEU A 51 -24.25 -24.70 -11.18
C LEU A 51 -24.07 -24.17 -12.60
N HIS A 52 -22.85 -23.77 -12.97
CA HIS A 52 -22.54 -23.10 -14.24
C HIS A 52 -21.22 -23.63 -14.79
N GLU A 53 -21.20 -24.92 -15.15
CA GLU A 53 -19.98 -25.63 -15.59
C GLU A 53 -19.33 -25.00 -16.82
N SER A 54 -20.15 -24.52 -17.77
CA SER A 54 -19.67 -23.86 -18.99
C SER A 54 -18.95 -22.55 -18.68
N GLU A 55 -19.57 -21.72 -17.83
CA GLU A 55 -19.05 -20.42 -17.40
C GLU A 55 -17.87 -20.57 -16.43
N TRP A 56 -17.87 -21.64 -15.63
CA TRP A 56 -16.73 -22.03 -14.82
C TRP A 56 -15.52 -22.41 -15.68
N ALA A 57 -15.71 -23.16 -16.77
CA ALA A 57 -14.64 -23.49 -17.70
C ALA A 57 -14.07 -22.22 -18.38
N ALA A 58 -14.94 -21.28 -18.77
CA ALA A 58 -14.52 -19.97 -19.31
C ALA A 58 -13.73 -19.16 -18.26
N TYR A 59 -14.22 -19.12 -17.02
CA TYR A 59 -13.54 -18.48 -15.89
C TYR A 59 -12.17 -19.09 -15.61
N CYS A 60 -12.04 -20.42 -15.64
CA CYS A 60 -10.76 -21.11 -15.42
C CYS A 60 -9.70 -20.69 -16.45
N LYS A 61 -10.05 -20.65 -17.74
CA LYS A 61 -9.15 -20.19 -18.80
C LYS A 61 -8.66 -18.76 -18.58
N ILE A 62 -9.59 -17.82 -18.35
CA ILE A 62 -9.27 -16.40 -18.09
C ILE A 62 -8.37 -16.27 -16.86
N ASN A 63 -8.62 -17.07 -15.82
CA ASN A 63 -7.87 -17.03 -14.58
C ASN A 63 -6.47 -17.66 -14.72
N GLU A 64 -6.32 -18.70 -15.52
CA GLU A 64 -5.04 -19.32 -15.88
C GLU A 64 -4.19 -18.41 -16.76
N ASP A 65 -4.77 -17.79 -17.79
CA ASP A 65 -4.10 -16.82 -18.66
C ASP A 65 -3.62 -15.59 -17.88
N ARG A 66 -4.45 -15.11 -16.96
CA ARG A 66 -4.08 -14.01 -16.06
C ARG A 66 -2.93 -14.41 -15.13
N GLN A 67 -2.90 -15.64 -14.63
CA GLN A 67 -1.80 -16.14 -13.81
C GLN A 67 -0.52 -16.35 -14.61
N SER A 68 -0.62 -16.88 -15.84
CA SER A 68 0.53 -17.11 -16.72
C SER A 68 1.15 -15.78 -17.17
N LEU A 69 0.34 -14.76 -17.46
CA LEU A 69 0.80 -13.40 -17.77
C LEU A 69 1.51 -12.76 -16.57
N MET A 70 0.96 -12.90 -15.36
CA MET A 70 1.62 -12.41 -14.14
C MET A 70 2.93 -13.15 -13.86
N LYS A 71 3.04 -14.44 -14.20
CA LYS A 71 4.26 -15.24 -14.07
C LYS A 71 5.33 -14.82 -15.08
N LYS A 72 4.97 -14.65 -16.36
CA LYS A 72 5.89 -14.16 -17.40
C LYS A 72 6.44 -12.76 -17.10
N MET A 73 5.60 -11.87 -16.54
CA MET A 73 6.03 -10.53 -16.11
C MET A 73 7.08 -10.60 -14.97
N SER A 74 7.03 -11.63 -14.11
CA SER A 74 8.01 -11.84 -13.04
C SER A 74 9.31 -12.48 -13.50
N GLU A 75 9.28 -13.28 -14.57
CA GLU A 75 10.45 -13.95 -15.15
C GLU A 75 11.35 -12.98 -15.95
N PHE A 76 10.81 -11.86 -16.43
CA PHE A 76 11.56 -10.83 -17.15
C PHE A 76 12.47 -9.97 -16.25
N HIS A 77 12.33 -10.05 -14.92
CA HIS A 77 13.09 -9.26 -13.95
C HIS A 77 14.26 -10.04 -13.30
N ASP A 78 14.48 -11.31 -13.67
CA ASP A 78 15.45 -12.20 -13.00
C ASP A 78 16.70 -12.54 -13.85
N SER A 79 17.02 -11.75 -14.89
CA SER A 79 18.22 -11.97 -15.72
C SER A 79 19.52 -11.38 -15.14
N SER A 80 19.54 -10.99 -13.86
CA SER A 80 20.78 -10.60 -13.18
C SER A 80 20.75 -10.99 -11.70
N LEU A 81 20.98 -12.27 -11.41
CA LEU A 81 21.86 -12.77 -10.33
C LEU A 81 21.67 -14.30 -10.18
N SER A 82 22.63 -15.03 -10.73
CA SER A 82 22.75 -16.49 -10.67
C SER A 82 22.83 -17.01 -9.23
N LYS A 83 21.93 -17.91 -8.82
CA LYS A 83 22.18 -18.89 -7.75
C LYS A 83 21.51 -20.23 -8.08
N LYS A 84 22.35 -21.23 -8.39
CA LYS A 84 22.02 -22.65 -8.45
C LYS A 84 21.27 -23.10 -7.19
N LYS A 85 20.22 -23.89 -7.33
CA LYS A 85 19.67 -24.73 -6.25
C LYS A 85 19.43 -26.14 -6.74
N ASP A 86 20.19 -27.05 -6.16
CA ASP A 86 19.98 -28.48 -6.22
C ASP A 86 18.62 -28.88 -5.65
N LYS A 87 18.07 -29.92 -6.26
CA LYS A 87 16.81 -30.56 -5.92
C LYS A 87 17.02 -31.54 -4.77
N ASN A 88 15.90 -31.81 -4.09
CA ASN A 88 15.63 -32.93 -3.16
C ASN A 88 15.86 -32.64 -1.67
N ASN A 89 14.78 -32.34 -0.94
CA ASN A 89 14.20 -33.35 -0.05
C ASN A 89 12.75 -32.99 0.33
N VAL A 90 11.83 -33.87 -0.01
CA VAL A 90 10.44 -33.87 0.44
C VAL A 90 10.44 -34.51 1.83
N LYS A 91 10.18 -33.74 2.90
CA LYS A 91 9.46 -34.13 4.13
C LYS A 91 9.67 -33.08 5.23
N LEU A 92 8.83 -32.04 5.25
CA LEU A 92 8.33 -31.46 6.50
C LEU A 92 7.06 -30.65 6.20
N LEU A 93 5.93 -31.38 6.16
CA LEU A 93 4.60 -30.79 6.19
C LEU A 93 4.27 -30.37 7.63
N TYR A 94 3.61 -29.21 7.73
CA TYR A 94 2.89 -28.71 8.89
C TYR A 94 3.70 -27.95 9.96
N GLN A 95 4.28 -26.81 9.58
CA GLN A 95 4.42 -25.59 10.42
C GLN A 95 4.94 -24.40 9.59
N LYS A 96 4.25 -24.03 8.51
CA LYS A 96 4.53 -22.76 7.77
C LYS A 96 3.22 -22.16 7.25
N SER A 97 2.42 -21.65 8.16
CA SER A 97 1.27 -20.78 7.92
C SER A 97 1.40 -19.67 8.97
N LEU A 98 1.58 -18.37 8.72
CA LEU A 98 1.29 -17.52 7.57
C LEU A 98 2.40 -16.44 7.50
N LYS A 99 3.40 -16.56 6.62
CA LYS A 99 4.15 -15.34 6.23
C LYS A 99 3.29 -14.62 5.21
N LYS A 100 2.34 -13.82 5.69
CA LYS A 100 1.57 -12.86 4.88
C LYS A 100 2.58 -12.14 3.98
N LYS A 101 2.47 -12.29 2.66
CA LYS A 101 3.32 -11.57 1.72
C LYS A 101 2.99 -10.09 1.87
N VAL A 102 3.71 -9.41 2.76
CA VAL A 102 3.59 -7.96 2.96
C VAL A 102 3.96 -7.33 1.62
N ALA A 103 3.05 -6.51 1.08
CA ALA A 103 3.35 -5.77 -0.13
C ALA A 103 4.61 -4.91 0.08
N PRO A 104 5.48 -4.77 -0.93
CA PRO A 104 6.72 -4.02 -0.77
C PRO A 104 6.44 -2.57 -0.35
N PRO A 105 7.38 -1.92 0.37
CA PRO A 105 7.28 -0.50 0.67
C PRO A 105 7.09 0.34 -0.60
N TRP A 106 6.40 1.48 -0.47
CA TRP A 106 6.28 2.43 -1.56
C TRP A 106 7.66 2.96 -1.99
N PRO A 107 7.84 3.28 -3.28
CA PRO A 107 9.03 3.98 -3.73
C PRO A 107 9.10 5.38 -3.09
N ASP A 108 10.30 5.96 -3.07
CA ASP A 108 10.54 7.23 -2.38
C ASP A 108 9.83 8.43 -3.01
N ASN A 109 9.56 8.37 -4.31
CA ASN A 109 8.81 9.38 -5.04
C ASN A 109 7.29 9.18 -4.96
N HIS A 110 6.80 8.21 -4.18
CA HIS A 110 5.37 7.96 -4.07
C HIS A 110 4.67 9.13 -3.39
N PRO A 111 3.54 9.64 -3.94
CA PRO A 111 2.89 10.86 -3.45
C PRO A 111 2.40 10.76 -2.00
N ILE A 112 2.07 9.56 -1.51
CA ILE A 112 1.72 9.36 -0.10
C ILE A 112 2.97 9.40 0.80
N SER A 113 4.09 8.82 0.35
CA SER A 113 5.35 8.84 1.11
C SER A 113 5.84 10.27 1.28
N LEU A 114 5.87 11.04 0.18
CA LEU A 114 6.26 12.46 0.20
C LEU A 114 5.36 13.31 1.10
N ARG A 115 4.06 12.98 1.16
CA ARG A 115 3.11 13.67 2.05
C ARG A 115 3.37 13.37 3.52
N ILE A 116 3.68 12.12 3.85
CA ILE A 116 4.06 11.72 5.21
C ILE A 116 5.39 12.39 5.58
N ASP A 117 6.40 12.34 4.69
CA ASP A 117 7.70 12.99 4.89
C ASP A 117 7.52 14.49 5.16
N LYS A 118 6.71 15.19 4.34
CA LYS A 118 6.36 16.59 4.56
C LYS A 118 5.69 16.81 5.91
N SER A 119 4.74 15.96 6.30
CA SER A 119 4.01 16.11 7.57
C SER A 119 4.94 15.94 8.77
N ILE A 120 5.89 15.00 8.71
CA ILE A 120 6.90 14.82 9.76
C ILE A 120 7.85 16.03 9.79
N MET A 121 8.25 16.55 8.63
CA MET A 121 9.09 17.75 8.54
C MET A 121 8.40 18.98 9.12
N ASP A 122 7.13 19.21 8.77
CA ASP A 122 6.33 20.31 9.30
C ASP A 122 6.20 20.19 10.82
N PHE A 123 5.95 18.99 11.34
CA PHE A 123 5.90 18.74 12.79
C PHE A 123 7.22 19.09 13.48
N ILE A 124 8.36 18.68 12.91
CA ILE A 124 9.68 19.02 13.44
C ILE A 124 9.91 20.54 13.46
N ILE A 125 9.57 21.24 12.38
CA ILE A 125 9.83 22.68 12.25
C ILE A 125 8.87 23.51 13.11
N VAL A 126 7.57 23.26 13.02
CA VAL A 126 6.53 24.06 13.68
C VAL A 126 6.69 23.97 15.20
N ASP A 127 7.03 22.79 15.71
CA ASP A 127 7.21 22.56 17.14
C ASP A 127 8.68 22.68 17.59
N MET A 128 9.58 23.13 16.71
CA MET A 128 11.01 23.32 16.98
C MET A 128 11.70 22.10 17.59
N LEU A 129 11.36 20.91 17.10
CA LEU A 129 11.84 19.63 17.62
C LEU A 129 13.20 19.25 17.00
N PRO A 130 14.03 18.45 17.69
CA PRO A 130 15.27 17.95 17.11
C PRO A 130 15.00 16.88 16.05
N TYR A 131 15.81 16.83 14.99
CA TYR A 131 15.64 15.85 13.90
C TYR A 131 15.73 14.39 14.35
N ASN A 132 16.49 14.10 15.42
CA ASN A 132 16.63 12.76 15.99
C ASN A 132 15.32 12.21 16.58
N LEU A 133 14.27 13.03 16.69
CA LEU A 133 12.92 12.62 17.09
C LEU A 133 12.43 11.39 16.32
N VAL A 134 12.69 11.33 15.01
CA VAL A 134 12.23 10.23 14.13
C VAL A 134 12.86 8.87 14.47
N GLU A 135 13.94 8.89 15.25
CA GLU A 135 14.64 7.72 15.76
C GLU A 135 14.28 7.42 17.22
N GLY A 136 13.62 8.35 17.91
CA GLY A 136 13.18 8.21 19.29
C GLY A 136 12.16 7.09 19.51
N LYS A 137 12.23 6.44 20.69
CA LYS A 137 11.35 5.31 21.07
C LYS A 137 9.86 5.66 20.99
N ALA A 138 9.48 6.86 21.41
CA ALA A 138 8.09 7.31 21.36
C ALA A 138 7.57 7.42 19.91
N PHE A 139 8.37 8.00 19.01
CA PHE A 139 8.03 8.12 17.60
C PHE A 139 7.90 6.75 16.92
N GLN A 140 8.76 5.79 17.29
CA GLN A 140 8.68 4.42 16.75
C GLN A 140 7.36 3.70 17.10
N ARG A 141 6.70 4.07 18.21
CA ARG A 141 5.38 3.53 18.60
C ARG A 141 4.24 4.02 17.70
N LEU A 142 4.49 4.95 16.79
CA LEU A 142 3.52 5.32 15.75
C LEU A 142 3.38 4.23 14.68
N HIS A 143 4.28 3.25 14.65
CA HIS A 143 4.15 2.06 13.80
C HIS A 143 3.93 2.39 12.31
N LEU A 144 4.54 3.48 11.82
CA LEU A 144 4.33 3.99 10.44
C LEU A 144 4.73 2.98 9.35
N ASN A 145 5.61 2.03 9.69
CA ASN A 145 6.12 0.97 8.82
C ASN A 145 5.55 -0.41 9.18
N ASP A 146 4.47 -0.49 9.97
CA ASP A 146 3.90 -1.76 10.39
C ASP A 146 3.32 -2.53 9.20
N PRO A 147 3.77 -3.78 8.96
CA PRO A 147 3.31 -4.60 7.85
C PRO A 147 1.82 -4.96 7.88
N ASP A 148 1.17 -4.88 9.04
CA ASP A 148 -0.26 -5.16 9.22
C ASP A 148 -1.14 -3.92 9.04
N ILE A 149 -0.54 -2.73 9.04
CA ILE A 149 -1.20 -1.47 8.69
C ILE A 149 -1.15 -1.30 7.16
N PRO A 150 -2.20 -0.76 6.50
CA PRO A 150 -2.16 -0.50 5.06
C PRO A 150 -1.09 0.53 4.63
N SER A 151 -0.38 1.15 5.58
CA SER A 151 0.73 2.06 5.32
C SER A 151 1.93 1.27 4.82
N ARG A 152 2.27 1.45 3.55
CA ARG A 152 3.52 0.92 2.97
C ARG A 152 4.64 1.95 3.02
N TYR A 153 4.55 2.89 3.94
CA TYR A 153 5.54 3.94 4.10
C TYR A 153 6.85 3.36 4.63
N ARG A 154 7.97 3.94 4.19
CA ARG A 154 9.31 3.64 4.69
C ARG A 154 9.83 4.86 5.44
N LYS A 155 9.82 4.76 6.77
CA LYS A 155 10.42 5.75 7.68
C LYS A 155 11.82 6.15 7.21
N LYS A 156 12.02 7.46 7.12
CA LYS A 156 13.30 8.08 6.78
C LYS A 156 14.18 8.26 8.02
N SER A 157 15.49 8.37 7.78
CA SER A 157 16.46 8.65 8.84
C SER A 157 16.47 10.11 9.23
N GLU A 158 17.00 10.41 10.41
CA GLU A 158 17.29 11.78 10.85
C GLU A 158 18.04 12.56 9.75
N LYS A 159 19.09 11.94 9.20
CA LYS A 159 19.92 12.51 8.15
C LYS A 159 19.10 12.95 6.94
N TYR A 160 18.12 12.17 6.51
CA TYR A 160 17.28 12.54 5.37
C TYR A 160 16.49 13.84 5.65
N PHE A 161 15.87 13.96 6.82
CA PHE A 161 15.15 15.19 7.19
C PHE A 161 16.10 16.38 7.27
N ARG A 162 17.26 16.21 7.90
CA ARG A 162 18.25 17.28 8.08
C ARG A 162 18.91 17.72 6.76
N THR A 163 19.41 16.79 5.97
CA THR A 163 20.31 17.11 4.83
C THR A 163 19.61 17.11 3.48
N THR A 164 18.41 16.53 3.37
CA THR A 164 17.69 16.44 2.08
C THR A 164 16.42 17.26 2.11
N LEU A 165 15.58 17.10 3.15
CA LEU A 165 14.27 17.74 3.17
C LEU A 165 14.30 19.16 3.75
N MET A 166 15.16 19.44 4.74
CA MET A 166 15.29 20.78 5.33
C MET A 166 15.67 21.86 4.32
N PRO A 167 16.70 21.70 3.46
CA PRO A 167 17.08 22.76 2.52
C PRO A 167 15.93 23.12 1.56
N LEU A 168 15.20 22.12 1.07
CA LEU A 168 14.04 22.32 0.20
C LEU A 168 12.87 23.01 0.92
N THR A 169 12.73 22.76 2.22
CA THR A 169 11.69 23.38 3.05
C THR A 169 12.07 24.82 3.41
N TYR A 170 13.35 25.06 3.69
CA TYR A 170 13.91 26.38 3.99
C TYR A 170 13.65 27.36 2.84
N GLU A 171 14.00 27.00 1.60
CA GLU A 171 13.80 27.91 0.46
C GLU A 171 12.33 28.31 0.31
N LYS A 172 11.39 27.37 0.47
CA LYS A 172 9.95 27.69 0.41
C LYS A 172 9.50 28.67 1.49
N VAL A 173 9.99 28.48 2.73
CA VAL A 173 9.64 29.35 3.85
C VAL A 173 10.29 30.73 3.68
N LYS A 174 11.57 30.76 3.28
CA LYS A 174 12.32 31.97 2.96
C LYS A 174 11.62 32.79 1.88
N ASP A 175 11.22 32.18 0.77
CA ASP A 175 10.49 32.87 -0.31
C ASP A 175 9.22 33.54 0.24
N LYS A 176 8.48 32.84 1.08
CA LYS A 176 7.29 33.40 1.74
C LYS A 176 7.64 34.55 2.68
N VAL A 177 8.69 34.43 3.48
CA VAL A 177 9.16 35.48 4.39
C VAL A 177 9.60 36.71 3.60
N VAL A 178 10.35 36.55 2.51
CA VAL A 178 10.76 37.64 1.61
C VAL A 178 9.55 38.36 1.03
N LEU A 179 8.52 37.63 0.58
CA LEU A 179 7.28 38.23 0.10
C LEU A 179 6.52 39.02 1.18
N LEU A 180 6.58 38.57 2.44
CA LEU A 180 5.99 39.29 3.56
C LEU A 180 6.79 40.56 3.89
N LEU A 181 8.12 40.48 3.86
CA LEU A 181 9.01 41.62 4.09
C LEU A 181 8.83 42.70 3.02
N GLN A 182 8.69 42.33 1.75
CA GLN A 182 8.42 43.29 0.65
C GLN A 182 7.11 44.08 0.84
N LYS A 183 6.15 43.52 1.58
CA LYS A 183 4.85 44.14 1.86
C LYS A 183 4.79 44.84 3.21
N ALA A 184 5.81 44.67 4.04
CA ALA A 184 5.84 45.24 5.37
C ALA A 184 6.22 46.73 5.30
N GLU A 185 5.43 47.57 5.95
CA GLU A 185 5.71 49.01 6.07
C GLU A 185 6.83 49.27 7.09
N TRP A 186 6.87 48.46 8.15
CA TRP A 186 7.80 48.59 9.26
C TRP A 186 8.37 47.21 9.62
N VAL A 187 9.67 47.15 9.88
CA VAL A 187 10.36 45.94 10.33
C VAL A 187 11.28 46.31 11.49
N SER A 188 11.29 45.49 12.55
CA SER A 188 12.18 45.64 13.70
C SER A 188 13.00 44.36 13.86
N PHE A 189 14.27 44.51 14.19
CA PHE A 189 15.20 43.40 14.42
C PHE A 189 15.90 43.59 15.77
N THR A 190 16.11 42.48 16.48
CA THR A 190 16.98 42.44 17.66
C THR A 190 18.26 41.71 17.28
N THR A 191 19.39 42.20 17.77
CA THR A 191 20.71 41.55 17.61
C THR A 191 21.25 41.23 18.99
N ASP A 192 21.33 39.95 19.30
CA ASP A 192 22.02 39.44 20.49
C ASP A 192 23.51 39.28 20.15
N ILE A 193 24.40 39.75 21.04
CA ILE A 193 25.87 39.67 20.91
C ILE A 193 26.40 38.55 21.81
#